data_AF-A0A1Y3QR93-F1
#
_entry.id   AF-A0A1Y3QR93-F1
#
_cell.length_a   1.000
_cell.length_b   1.000
_cell.length_c   1.000
_cell.angle_alpha   90.00
_cell.angle_beta   90.00
_cell.angle_gamma   90.00
#
_symmetry.space_group_name_H-M   'P 1'
#
loop_
_entity.id
_entity.type
_entity.pdbx_description
1 polymer ?
#
loop_
_entity_poly.entity_id
_entity_poly.type
_entity_poly.pdbx_seq_one_letter_code
_entity_poly.pdbx_strand_id
1 'polypeptide(L)' 'MPPRKRLGELLAEAGIITEEQLQEALGEQQKRSMRLGDVLISRGFITEQQLIEVLEYQLGIPHVQLFRNGSTLRRST' A
#
# COMPACT_ATOMS: atom_id res chain seq x y z
N MET A 1 13.96 -18.04 -8.75
CA MET A 1 12.96 -17.33 -7.92
C MET A 1 11.69 -17.22 -8.74
N PRO A 2 10.52 -17.62 -8.21
CA PRO A 2 9.26 -17.34 -8.90
C PRO A 2 9.11 -15.82 -9.07
N PRO A 3 8.47 -15.35 -10.16
CA PRO A 3 8.26 -13.92 -10.37
C PRO A 3 7.51 -13.34 -9.18
N ARG A 4 8.02 -12.25 -8.59
CA ARG A 4 7.27 -11.51 -7.57
C ARG A 4 5.97 -11.04 -8.22
N LYS A 5 4.82 -11.53 -7.74
CA LYS A 5 3.51 -11.04 -8.16
C LYS A 5 3.43 -9.53 -7.96
N ARG A 6 2.77 -8.83 -8.88
CA ARG A 6 2.66 -7.37 -8.82
C ARG A 6 1.64 -6.99 -7.75
N LEU A 7 1.80 -5.80 -7.16
CA LEU A 7 0.90 -5.29 -6.11
C LEU A 7 -0.57 -5.33 -6.56
N GLY A 8 -0.85 -4.88 -7.79
CA GLY A 8 -2.22 -4.87 -8.33
C GLY A 8 -2.84 -6.25 -8.45
N GLU A 9 -2.06 -7.25 -8.89
CA GLU A 9 -2.49 -8.64 -8.98
C GLU A 9 -2.78 -9.22 -7.60
N LEU A 10 -1.94 -8.92 -6.61
CA LEU A 10 -2.14 -9.36 -5.22
C LEU A 10 -3.41 -8.75 -4.62
N LEU A 11 -3.69 -7.47 -4.89
CA LEU A 11 -4.91 -6.80 -4.43
C LEU A 11 -6.17 -7.40 -5.08
N ALA A 12 -6.11 -7.74 -6.37
CA ALA A 12 -7.20 -8.39 -7.08
C ALA A 12 -7.43 -9.83 -6.61
N GLU A 13 -6.35 -10.62 -6.44
CA GLU A 13 -6.41 -11.99 -5.91
C GLU A 13 -6.94 -12.04 -4.47
N ALA A 14 -6.62 -11.04 -3.66
CA ALA A 14 -7.14 -10.90 -2.30
C ALA A 14 -8.61 -10.44 -2.26
N GLY A 15 -9.21 -10.11 -3.42
CA GLY A 15 -10.58 -9.59 -3.52
C GLY A 15 -10.76 -8.20 -2.93
N ILE A 16 -9.66 -7.46 -2.71
CA ILE A 16 -9.68 -6.09 -2.18
C ILE A 16 -10.13 -5.11 -3.27
N ILE A 17 -9.71 -5.37 -4.52
CA ILE A 17 -10.15 -4.63 -5.71
C ILE A 17 -10.66 -5.59 -6.78
N THR A 18 -11.49 -5.10 -7.68
CA THR A 18 -11.87 -5.85 -8.89
C THR A 18 -10.85 -5.65 -10.01
N GLU A 19 -10.89 -6.52 -11.03
CA GLU A 19 -10.06 -6.36 -12.23
C GLU A 19 -10.35 -5.03 -12.94
N GLU A 20 -11.62 -4.61 -12.99
CA GLU A 20 -12.01 -3.33 -13.60
C GLU A 20 -11.40 -2.14 -12.84
N GLN A 21 -11.41 -2.17 -11.50
CA GLN A 21 -10.79 -1.13 -10.67
C GLN A 21 -9.27 -1.09 -10.84
N LEU A 22 -8.64 -2.27 -10.99
CA LEU A 22 -7.21 -2.36 -11.29
C LEU A 22 -6.88 -1.72 -12.64
N GLN A 23 -7.65 -2.04 -13.69
CA GLN A 23 -7.45 -1.46 -15.02
C GLN A 23 -7.67 0.07 -15.03
N GLU A 24 -8.70 0.56 -14.35
CA GLU A 24 -8.94 2.00 -14.19
C GLU A 24 -7.73 2.69 -13.53
N ALA A 25 -7.27 2.15 -12.40
CA ALA A 25 -6.15 2.71 -11.66
C ALA A 25 -4.84 2.66 -12.45
N LEU A 26 -4.59 1.60 -13.24
CA LEU A 26 -3.43 1.50 -14.12
C LEU A 26 -3.45 2.56 -15.24
N GLY A 27 -4.63 2.86 -15.78
CA GLY A 27 -4.81 3.92 -16.78
C GLY A 27 -4.51 5.31 -16.21
N GLU A 28 -4.96 5.58 -14.98
CA GLU A 28 -4.65 6.83 -14.30
C GLU A 28 -3.20 6.97 -13.86
N GLN A 29 -2.61 5.89 -13.37
CA GLN A 29 -1.21 5.83 -12.98
C GLN A 29 -0.31 6.31 -14.12
N GLN A 30 -0.57 5.84 -15.36
CA GLN A 30 0.19 6.26 -16.55
C GLN A 30 -0.05 7.74 -16.89
N LYS A 31 -1.31 8.20 -16.85
CA LYS A 31 -1.66 9.59 -17.17
C LYS A 31 -1.06 10.60 -16.17
N ARG A 32 -0.99 10.23 -14.90
CA ARG A 32 -0.56 11.13 -13.80
C ARG A 32 0.87 10.88 -13.34
N SER A 33 1.54 9.84 -13.85
CA SER A 33 2.87 9.42 -13.39
C SER A 33 2.95 9.26 -11.87
N MET A 34 1.88 8.71 -11.26
CA MET A 34 1.79 8.41 -9.83
C MET A 34 2.10 6.94 -9.57
N ARG A 35 2.18 6.52 -8.30
CA ARG A 35 2.25 5.08 -7.97
C ARG A 35 0.84 4.49 -7.96
N LEU A 36 0.71 3.22 -8.34
CA LEU A 36 -0.57 2.52 -8.34
C LEU A 36 -1.28 2.58 -6.98
N GLY A 37 -0.56 2.36 -5.88
CA GLY A 37 -1.13 2.41 -4.53
C GLY A 37 -1.74 3.77 -4.20
N ASP A 38 -1.06 4.87 -4.57
CA ASP A 38 -1.55 6.23 -4.34
C ASP A 38 -2.85 6.50 -5.13
N VAL A 39 -2.92 6.01 -6.37
CA VAL A 39 -4.13 6.12 -7.20
C VAL A 39 -5.28 5.34 -6.56
N LEU A 40 -5.05 4.09 -6.14
CA LEU A 40 -6.06 3.25 -5.50
C LEU A 40 -6.59 3.86 -4.19
N ILE A 41 -5.73 4.45 -3.38
CA ILE A 41 -6.13 5.18 -2.16
C ILE A 41 -6.91 6.44 -2.52
N SER A 42 -6.44 7.23 -3.48
CA SER A 42 -7.09 8.49 -3.89
C SER A 42 -8.50 8.26 -4.47
N ARG A 43 -8.71 7.10 -5.10
CA ARG A 43 -10.02 6.65 -5.62
C ARG A 43 -10.90 6.01 -4.55
N GLY A 44 -10.37 5.76 -3.36
CA GLY A 44 -11.09 5.09 -2.27
C GLY A 44 -11.32 3.59 -2.51
N PHE A 45 -10.57 2.99 -3.45
CA PHE A 45 -10.66 1.54 -3.72
C PHE A 45 -9.99 0.72 -2.62
N ILE A 46 -8.93 1.26 -2.01
CA ILE A 46 -8.21 0.64 -0.90
C ILE A 46 -7.92 1.68 0.18
N THR A 47 -7.68 1.20 1.39
CA THR A 47 -7.12 1.98 2.50
C THR A 47 -5.59 1.88 2.55
N GLU A 48 -4.95 2.82 3.24
CA GLU A 48 -3.51 2.77 3.48
C GLU A 48 -3.10 1.51 4.26
N GLN A 49 -3.93 1.07 5.21
CA GLN A 49 -3.69 -0.15 5.96
C GLN A 49 -3.70 -1.39 5.06
N GLN A 50 -4.69 -1.52 4.18
CA GLN A 50 -4.75 -2.64 3.23
C GLN A 50 -3.56 -2.64 2.27
N LEU A 51 -3.09 -1.46 1.85
CA LEU A 51 -1.90 -1.34 1.03
C LEU A 51 -0.66 -1.87 1.77
N ILE A 52 -0.49 -1.51 3.04
CA ILE A 52 0.61 -1.96 3.89
C ILE A 52 0.59 -3.49 4.05
N GLU A 53 -0.57 -4.07 4.40
CA GLU A 53 -0.74 -5.51 4.60
C GLU A 53 -0.33 -6.31 3.34
N VAL A 54 -0.72 -5.83 2.14
CA VAL A 54 -0.36 -6.50 0.88
C VAL A 54 1.12 -6.33 0.53
N LEU A 55 1.71 -5.16 0.83
CA LEU A 55 3.14 -4.93 0.61
C LEU A 55 4.00 -5.83 1.51
N GLU A 56 3.57 -6.07 2.74
CA GLU A 56 4.25 -6.98 3.68
C GLU A 56 4.21 -8.41 3.18
N TYR A 57 3.04 -8.85 2.72
CA TYR A 57 2.89 -10.15 2.08
C TYR A 57 3.79 -10.28 0.84
N GLN A 58 3.87 -9.23 0.01
CA GLN A 58 4.72 -9.22 -1.19
C GLN A 58 6.23 -9.28 -0.86
N LEU A 59 6.65 -8.60 0.21
CA LEU A 59 8.06 -8.50 0.62
C LEU A 59 8.49 -9.65 1.53
N GLY A 60 7.55 -10.36 2.16
CA GLY A 60 7.84 -11.38 3.16
C GLY A 60 8.42 -10.78 4.45
N ILE A 61 8.11 -9.52 4.75
CA ILE A 61 8.63 -8.79 5.92
C ILE A 61 7.42 -8.37 6.76
N PRO A 62 7.40 -8.65 8.08
CA PRO A 62 6.29 -8.25 8.95
C PRO A 62 6.25 -6.73 9.19
N HIS A 63 5.06 -6.18 9.42
CA HIS A 63 4.89 -4.77 9.80
C HIS A 63 5.72 -4.40 11.03
N VAL A 64 6.44 -3.29 10.96
CA VAL A 64 6.98 -2.62 12.15
C VAL A 64 6.40 -1.21 12.20
N GLN A 65 5.48 -0.98 13.13
CA GLN A 65 5.02 0.37 13.46
C GLN A 65 6.16 1.10 14.17
N LEU A 66 6.87 1.96 13.43
CA LEU A 66 7.89 2.82 14.00
C LEU A 66 7.21 3.96 14.76
N PHE A 67 6.83 3.70 16.01
CA PHE A 67 6.47 4.77 16.94
C PHE A 67 7.72 5.60 17.20
N ARG A 68 7.79 6.79 16.60
CA ARG A 68 8.80 7.78 16.95
C ARG A 68 8.48 8.29 18.35
N ASN A 69 9.10 7.67 19.36
CA ASN A 69 9.09 8.18 20.73
C ASN A 69 9.78 9.54 20.74
N GLY A 70 8.98 10.61 20.69
CA GLY A 70 9.45 11.95 21.02
C GLY A 70 9.91 11.96 22.47
N SER A 71 11.18 12.28 22.66
CA SER A 71 11.82 12.48 23.96
C SER A 71 10.97 13.41 24.84
N THR A 72 10.34 12.85 25.88
CA THR A 72 9.81 13.65 26.98
C THR A 72 11.00 14.35 27.64
N LEU A 73 11.12 15.64 27.34
CA LEU A 73 12.00 16.58 28.01
C LEU A 73 11.74 16.47 29.51
N ARG A 74 12.67 15.87 30.24
CA ARG A 74 12.63 15.78 31.71
C ARG A 74 12.81 17.21 32.25
N ARG A 75 11.70 17.90 32.49
CA ARG A 75 11.66 19.02 33.43
C ARG A 75 11.89 18.43 34.82
N SER A 76 12.99 18.81 35.45
CA SER A 76 13.12 18.72 36.90
C SER A 76 14.29 19.59 37.34
N THR A 77 13.90 20.76 37.86
CA THR A 77 14.51 21.55 38.96
C THR A 77 15.99 21.89 38.90
#